data_AF-A0A939WXZ9-F1
#
_entry.id   AF-A0A939WXZ9-F1
#
_cell.length_a   1.000
_cell.length_b   1.000
_cell.length_c   1.000
_cell.angle_alpha   90.00
_cell.angle_beta   90.00
_cell.angle_gamma   90.00
#
_symmetry.space_group_name_H-M   'P 1'
#
loop_
_entity.id
_entity.type
_entity.pdbx_description
1 polymer ?
#
loop_
_entity_poly.entity_id
_entity_poly.type
_entity_poly.pdbx_seq_one_letter_code
_entity_poly.pdbx_strand_id
1 'polypeptide(L)'
;MKKTIVSILLAFVAITGQAQEIRTNEPTLDDYLQLLNAKGYIAYSFDTKDFIGKQFEPVIMEYAKGQEAKDVLGFSFSFPIGEKLVIGLAPSSNDSTYVYSYQSVGGGGFNATLKLQPVFAPEMPTKQAYRYESRPFELVAPVKTGKCIPLVLFGSYWYEQDTGVSRFCGDKLIKPDLSSDIIKSIPHFYVLGLKIN
;
A
#
# COMPACT_ATOMS: atom_id res chain seq x y z
N MET A 1 70.57 -9.30 36.96
CA MET A 1 69.11 -9.41 36.78
C MET A 1 68.54 -8.03 36.51
N LYS A 2 67.70 -7.93 35.46
CA LYS A 2 66.78 -6.85 35.04
C LYS A 2 66.51 -5.77 36.13
N LYS A 3 66.41 -4.47 35.85
CA LYS A 3 65.35 -3.84 35.04
C LYS A 3 65.69 -2.39 34.65
N THR A 4 65.26 -2.07 33.43
CA THR A 4 65.26 -0.83 32.68
C THR A 4 64.60 0.35 33.41
N ILE A 5 65.23 1.53 33.43
CA ILE A 5 64.60 2.80 33.81
C ILE A 5 63.89 3.35 32.56
N VAL A 6 62.58 3.52 32.69
CA VAL A 6 61.65 3.92 31.62
C VAL A 6 61.68 5.45 31.46
N SER A 7 62.09 5.92 30.28
CA SER A 7 61.82 7.28 29.83
C SER A 7 60.33 7.42 29.50
N ILE A 8 59.60 8.21 30.29
CA ILE A 8 58.21 8.58 30.00
C ILE A 8 58.25 9.69 28.95
N LEU A 9 58.07 9.31 27.68
CA LEU A 9 57.66 10.24 26.63
C LEU A 9 56.15 10.43 26.78
N LEU A 10 55.74 11.59 27.29
CA LEU A 10 54.34 12.00 27.34
C LEU A 10 53.90 12.39 25.92
N ALA A 11 53.61 11.40 25.09
CA ALA A 11 52.90 11.64 23.83
C ALA A 11 51.44 11.93 24.19
N PHE A 12 51.12 13.21 24.36
CA PHE A 12 49.76 13.72 24.22
C PHE A 12 49.35 13.45 22.76
N VAL A 13 48.88 12.23 22.49
CA VAL A 13 48.02 12.00 21.33
C VAL A 13 46.71 12.68 21.71
N ALA A 14 46.60 13.96 21.36
CA ALA A 14 45.31 14.61 21.24
C ALA A 14 44.54 13.80 20.21
N ILE A 15 43.73 12.85 20.66
CA ILE A 15 42.65 12.32 19.87
C ILE A 15 41.69 13.49 19.74
N THR A 16 41.94 14.37 18.77
CA THR A 16 40.92 15.27 18.25
C THR A 16 39.93 14.36 17.55
N GLY A 17 39.05 13.74 18.34
CA GLY A 17 37.78 13.29 17.82
C GLY A 17 37.16 14.54 17.22
N GLN A 18 37.19 14.65 15.89
CA GLN A 18 36.30 15.57 15.21
C GLN A 18 34.92 15.17 15.71
N ALA A 19 34.34 16.02 16.56
CA ALA A 19 32.98 15.82 17.03
C ALA A 19 32.11 15.77 15.76
N GLN A 20 31.68 14.57 15.39
CA GLN A 20 30.73 14.41 14.31
C GLN A 20 29.44 15.06 14.81
N GLU A 21 29.16 16.24 14.29
CA GLU A 21 28.01 17.04 14.65
C GLU A 21 26.85 16.63 13.75
N ILE A 22 25.74 16.21 14.36
CA ILE A 22 24.48 16.00 13.63
C ILE A 22 23.92 17.37 13.31
N ARG A 23 23.80 17.69 12.02
CA ARG A 23 23.26 18.97 11.54
C ARG A 23 21.86 18.78 10.99
N THR A 24 21.01 19.78 11.20
CA THR A 24 19.68 19.85 10.59
C THR A 24 19.81 20.19 9.12
N ASN A 25 19.02 19.50 8.30
CA ASN A 25 18.80 19.84 6.89
C ASN A 25 17.32 20.17 6.69
N GLU A 26 17.02 20.93 5.64
CA GLU A 26 15.63 21.16 5.21
C GLU A 26 15.01 19.84 4.71
N PRO A 27 13.79 19.48 5.14
CA PRO A 27 13.10 18.30 4.65
C PRO A 27 12.81 18.37 3.15
N THR A 28 12.95 17.23 2.47
CA THR A 28 12.62 17.03 1.07
C THR A 28 11.22 16.45 0.90
N LEU A 29 10.70 16.45 -0.34
CA LEU A 29 9.44 15.77 -0.66
C LEU A 29 9.47 14.29 -0.22
N ASP A 30 10.61 13.61 -0.39
CA ASP A 30 10.77 12.20 -0.06
C ASP A 30 10.65 11.95 1.46
N ASP A 31 11.11 12.88 2.29
CA ASP A 31 10.95 12.81 3.74
C ASP A 31 9.46 12.87 4.12
N TYR A 32 8.69 13.74 3.46
CA TYR A 32 7.23 13.80 3.65
C TYR A 32 6.52 12.56 3.10
N LEU A 33 6.94 12.03 1.95
CA LEU A 33 6.37 10.80 1.37
C LEU A 33 6.61 9.60 2.29
N GLN A 34 7.80 9.47 2.89
CA GLN A 34 8.07 8.43 3.89
C GLN A 34 7.16 8.57 5.11
N LEU A 35 6.96 9.79 5.60
CA LEU A 35 6.06 10.06 6.73
C LEU A 35 4.61 9.68 6.39
N LEU A 36 4.14 10.09 5.20
CA LEU A 36 2.79 9.78 4.71
C LEU A 36 2.59 8.27 4.54
N ASN A 37 3.53 7.57 3.91
CA ASN A 37 3.51 6.12 3.76
C ASN A 37 3.51 5.40 5.11
N ALA A 38 4.33 5.87 6.07
CA ALA A 38 4.37 5.33 7.43
C ALA A 38 3.05 5.56 8.20
N LYS A 39 2.23 6.52 7.77
CA LYS A 39 0.86 6.74 8.27
C LYS A 39 -0.22 6.05 7.44
N GLY A 40 0.15 5.32 6.38
CA GLY A 40 -0.78 4.57 5.53
C GLY A 40 -1.34 5.35 4.33
N TYR A 41 -0.87 6.58 4.08
CA TYR A 41 -1.25 7.25 2.84
C TYR A 41 -0.48 6.62 1.68
N ILE A 42 -1.20 6.08 0.69
CA ILE A 42 -0.62 5.40 -0.47
C ILE A 42 -1.30 5.93 -1.74
N ALA A 43 -0.53 6.14 -2.80
CA ALA A 43 -1.07 6.54 -4.10
C ALA A 43 -0.47 5.68 -5.22
N TYR A 44 -1.34 5.24 -6.13
CA TYR A 44 -0.97 4.58 -7.38
C TYR A 44 -1.34 5.48 -8.54
N SER A 45 -0.41 5.69 -9.47
CA SER A 45 -0.63 6.52 -10.65
C SER A 45 -0.55 5.66 -11.92
N PHE A 46 -1.53 5.84 -12.81
CA PHE A 46 -1.66 5.10 -14.06
C PHE A 46 -1.70 6.09 -15.23
N ASP A 47 -0.92 5.81 -16.28
CA ASP A 47 -1.01 6.54 -17.55
C ASP A 47 -2.28 6.10 -18.29
N THR A 48 -3.13 7.07 -18.63
CA THR A 48 -4.42 6.82 -19.27
C THR A 48 -4.60 7.62 -20.56
N LYS A 49 -3.50 8.09 -21.17
CA LYS A 49 -3.51 8.93 -22.39
C LYS A 49 -4.27 8.27 -23.55
N ASP A 50 -4.13 6.97 -23.71
CA ASP A 50 -4.80 6.21 -24.79
C ASP A 50 -6.33 6.10 -24.61
N PHE A 51 -6.84 6.54 -23.47
CA PHE A 51 -8.26 6.52 -23.15
C PHE A 51 -8.89 7.91 -23.06
N ILE A 52 -8.12 8.99 -23.29
CA ILE A 52 -8.64 10.36 -23.21
C ILE A 52 -9.94 10.51 -24.03
N GLY A 53 -10.95 11.10 -23.40
CA GLY A 53 -12.28 11.30 -23.98
C GLY A 53 -13.24 10.12 -23.82
N LYS A 54 -12.77 8.97 -23.35
CA LYS A 54 -13.64 7.87 -22.91
C LYS A 54 -14.17 8.11 -21.50
N GLN A 55 -15.18 7.34 -21.14
CA GLN A 55 -15.74 7.33 -19.79
C GLN A 55 -15.17 6.13 -19.04
N PHE A 56 -14.81 6.32 -17.77
CA PHE A 56 -14.48 5.20 -16.89
C PHE A 56 -15.51 5.06 -15.78
N GLU A 57 -15.88 3.82 -15.49
CA GLU A 57 -16.70 3.44 -14.35
C GLU A 57 -15.78 2.80 -13.30
N PRO A 58 -15.69 3.35 -12.08
CA PRO A 58 -14.95 2.71 -11.00
C PRO A 58 -15.61 1.40 -10.60
N VAL A 59 -14.80 0.38 -10.32
CA VAL A 59 -15.28 -0.94 -9.87
C VAL A 59 -14.51 -1.33 -8.62
N ILE A 60 -15.25 -1.66 -7.54
CA ILE A 60 -14.66 -2.10 -6.29
C ILE A 60 -15.30 -3.44 -5.94
N MET A 61 -14.49 -4.49 -6.03
CA MET A 61 -14.92 -5.85 -5.69
C MET A 61 -14.35 -6.24 -4.32
N GLU A 62 -15.21 -6.70 -3.43
CA GLU A 62 -14.86 -7.28 -2.14
C GLU A 62 -14.79 -8.80 -2.23
N TYR A 63 -13.74 -9.37 -1.64
CA TYR A 63 -13.53 -10.80 -1.53
C TYR A 63 -13.31 -11.16 -0.06
N ALA A 64 -14.09 -12.10 0.43
CA ALA A 64 -13.93 -12.70 1.75
C ALA A 64 -13.86 -14.21 1.60
N LYS A 65 -12.97 -14.87 2.34
CA LYS A 65 -12.79 -16.32 2.26
C LYS A 65 -14.11 -17.06 2.51
N GLY A 66 -14.50 -17.91 1.55
CA GLY A 66 -15.75 -18.67 1.61
C GLY A 66 -17.01 -17.88 1.22
N GLN A 67 -16.86 -16.68 0.67
CA GLN A 67 -17.98 -15.85 0.19
C GLN A 67 -17.81 -15.55 -1.31
N GLU A 68 -18.92 -15.30 -1.99
CA GLU A 68 -18.90 -14.79 -3.35
C GLU A 68 -18.39 -13.34 -3.39
N ALA A 69 -17.72 -12.99 -4.48
CA ALA A 69 -17.22 -11.65 -4.68
C ALA A 69 -18.39 -10.65 -4.80
N LYS A 70 -18.29 -9.52 -4.11
CA LYS A 70 -19.36 -8.53 -4.02
C LYS A 70 -18.94 -7.18 -4.57
N ASP A 71 -19.77 -6.59 -5.42
CA ASP A 71 -19.62 -5.17 -5.79
C ASP A 71 -19.99 -4.28 -4.58
N VAL A 72 -19.04 -3.46 -4.14
CA VAL A 72 -19.17 -2.63 -2.95
C VAL A 72 -19.91 -1.33 -3.24
N LEU A 73 -19.80 -0.80 -4.46
CA LEU A 73 -20.48 0.44 -4.82
C LEU A 73 -21.98 0.22 -4.89
N GLY A 74 -22.41 -0.88 -5.51
CA GLY A 74 -23.84 -1.19 -5.67
C GLY A 74 -24.62 -0.22 -6.57
N PHE A 75 -23.92 0.71 -7.22
CA PHE A 75 -24.43 1.60 -8.27
C PHE A 75 -23.31 1.93 -9.26
N SER A 76 -23.67 2.20 -10.51
CA SER A 76 -22.73 2.58 -11.57
C SER A 76 -22.81 4.07 -11.86
N PHE A 77 -21.64 4.68 -12.04
CA PHE A 77 -21.47 6.08 -12.45
C PHE A 77 -20.17 6.17 -13.24
N SER A 78 -20.03 7.19 -14.07
CA SER A 78 -18.85 7.34 -14.91
C SER A 78 -18.33 8.77 -14.94
N PHE A 79 -17.01 8.89 -15.13
CA PHE A 79 -16.33 10.16 -15.31
C PHE A 79 -15.51 10.13 -16.59
N PRO A 80 -15.27 11.30 -17.22
CA PRO A 80 -14.30 11.39 -18.28
C PRO A 80 -12.92 11.00 -17.74
N ILE A 81 -12.20 10.19 -18.51
CA ILE A 81 -10.81 9.84 -18.17
C ILE A 81 -9.86 10.83 -18.85
N GLY A 82 -8.92 11.36 -18.07
CA GLY A 82 -7.89 12.28 -18.52
C GLY A 82 -6.58 11.55 -18.84
N GLU A 83 -5.49 12.29 -18.87
CA GLU A 83 -4.15 11.75 -19.18
C GLU A 83 -3.58 10.85 -18.09
N LYS A 84 -4.09 10.99 -16.86
CA LYS A 84 -3.58 10.28 -15.68
C LYS A 84 -4.71 9.99 -14.71
N LEU A 85 -4.76 8.74 -14.26
CA LEU A 85 -5.60 8.32 -13.15
C LEU A 85 -4.75 8.06 -11.91
N VAL A 86 -5.18 8.60 -10.77
CA VAL A 86 -4.59 8.33 -9.47
C VAL A 86 -5.61 7.60 -8.61
N ILE A 87 -5.21 6.45 -8.06
CA ILE A 87 -5.96 5.75 -7.00
C ILE A 87 -5.25 6.01 -5.68
N GLY A 88 -5.93 6.73 -4.79
CA GLY A 88 -5.45 7.02 -3.44
C GLY A 88 -6.05 6.08 -2.41
N LEU A 89 -5.28 5.74 -1.39
CA LEU A 89 -5.69 5.03 -0.18
C LEU A 89 -5.23 5.86 1.02
N ALA A 90 -6.11 6.09 1.99
CA ALA A 90 -5.79 6.85 3.19
C ALA A 90 -6.51 6.29 4.43
N PRO A 91 -5.86 6.30 5.61
CA PRO A 91 -6.51 5.92 6.85
C PRO A 91 -7.69 6.83 7.19
N SER A 92 -8.73 6.26 7.78
CA SER A 92 -9.82 7.02 8.40
C SER A 92 -9.43 7.49 9.82
N SER A 93 -10.28 8.32 10.44
CA SER A 93 -10.17 8.66 11.86
C SER A 93 -10.46 7.50 12.81
N ASN A 94 -10.99 6.38 12.28
CA ASN A 94 -11.18 5.11 12.98
C ASN A 94 -10.35 4.00 12.29
N ASP A 95 -10.18 2.89 12.97
CA ASP A 95 -9.37 1.75 12.52
C ASP A 95 -10.14 0.78 11.59
N SER A 96 -11.46 0.67 11.76
CA SER A 96 -12.31 -0.27 11.02
C SER A 96 -12.65 0.16 9.59
N THR A 97 -12.11 1.28 9.11
CA THR A 97 -12.38 1.77 7.76
C THR A 97 -11.16 2.39 7.09
N TYR A 98 -11.20 2.43 5.76
CA TYR A 98 -10.17 3.07 4.94
C TYR A 98 -10.80 3.91 3.83
N VAL A 99 -10.29 5.10 3.58
CA VAL A 99 -10.72 5.93 2.46
C VAL A 99 -9.98 5.49 1.21
N TYR A 100 -10.71 5.38 0.10
CA TYR A 100 -10.13 5.28 -1.22
C TYR A 100 -10.64 6.39 -2.12
N SER A 101 -9.84 6.78 -3.10
CA SER A 101 -10.20 7.79 -4.08
C SER A 101 -9.74 7.42 -5.49
N TYR A 102 -10.48 7.89 -6.48
CA TYR A 102 -10.06 7.93 -7.88
C TYR A 102 -10.02 9.39 -8.31
N GLN A 103 -8.90 9.81 -8.88
CA GLN A 103 -8.71 11.17 -9.38
C GLN A 103 -8.15 11.11 -10.80
N SER A 104 -8.94 11.58 -11.74
CA SER A 104 -8.59 11.71 -13.16
C SER A 104 -8.16 13.14 -13.42
N VAL A 105 -6.88 13.36 -13.77
CA VAL A 105 -6.35 14.70 -14.06
C VAL A 105 -7.05 15.26 -15.31
N GLY A 106 -7.89 16.28 -15.10
CA GLY A 106 -8.74 16.86 -16.15
C GLY A 106 -10.09 16.17 -16.38
N GLY A 107 -10.39 15.09 -15.64
CA GLY A 107 -11.60 14.27 -15.84
C GLY A 107 -12.53 14.13 -14.63
N GLY A 108 -12.12 14.58 -13.45
CA GLY A 108 -12.91 14.53 -12.21
C GLY A 108 -12.47 13.43 -11.25
N GLY A 109 -13.23 13.19 -10.18
CA GLY A 109 -12.86 12.18 -9.21
C GLY A 109 -13.95 11.89 -8.19
N PHE A 110 -13.76 10.83 -7.43
CA PHE A 110 -14.63 10.47 -6.32
C PHE A 110 -13.83 9.81 -5.20
N ASN A 111 -14.41 9.79 -4.01
CA ASN A 111 -13.89 9.05 -2.88
C ASN A 111 -15.03 8.39 -2.11
N ALA A 112 -14.71 7.27 -1.48
CA ALA A 112 -15.62 6.57 -0.58
C ALA A 112 -14.80 5.77 0.44
N THR A 113 -15.48 4.96 1.23
CA THR A 113 -14.88 4.25 2.37
C THR A 113 -15.06 2.74 2.23
N LEU A 114 -13.99 1.99 2.48
CA LEU A 114 -13.97 0.53 2.61
C LEU A 114 -14.16 0.14 4.08
N LYS A 115 -14.89 -0.94 4.34
CA LYS A 115 -15.06 -1.50 5.69
C LYS A 115 -14.04 -2.61 5.90
N LEU A 116 -13.20 -2.48 6.91
CA LEU A 116 -12.15 -3.46 7.17
C LEU A 116 -12.68 -4.60 8.03
N GLN A 117 -12.13 -5.79 7.81
CA GLN A 117 -12.35 -6.95 8.67
C GLN A 117 -11.23 -7.06 9.69
N PRO A 118 -11.55 -7.41 10.95
CA PRO A 118 -10.55 -7.57 11.98
C PRO A 118 -9.67 -8.79 11.71
N VAL A 119 -8.38 -8.62 11.93
CA VAL A 119 -7.36 -9.68 11.92
C VAL A 119 -6.96 -9.95 13.38
N PHE A 120 -6.85 -11.22 13.76
CA PHE A 120 -6.45 -11.62 15.10
C PHE A 120 -5.71 -12.95 15.06
N ALA A 121 -4.89 -13.19 16.09
CA ALA A 121 -4.35 -14.50 16.35
C ALA A 121 -5.46 -15.38 16.95
N PRO A 122 -5.72 -16.60 16.43
CA PRO A 122 -6.81 -17.46 16.90
C PRO A 122 -6.78 -17.76 18.42
N GLU A 123 -5.60 -17.79 19.03
CA GLU A 123 -5.38 -17.95 20.47
C GLU A 123 -5.72 -16.70 21.30
N MET A 124 -5.86 -15.53 20.66
CA MET A 124 -6.19 -14.26 21.31
C MET A 124 -7.29 -13.51 20.52
N PRO A 125 -8.51 -14.07 20.39
CA PRO A 125 -9.55 -13.54 19.52
C PRO A 125 -10.07 -12.15 19.93
N THR A 126 -9.83 -11.75 21.18
CA THR A 126 -10.18 -10.43 21.71
C THR A 126 -9.19 -9.33 21.32
N LYS A 127 -7.99 -9.68 20.84
CA LYS A 127 -6.96 -8.73 20.39
C LYS A 127 -7.03 -8.56 18.88
N GLN A 128 -8.03 -7.83 18.43
CA GLN A 128 -8.25 -7.54 17.02
C GLN A 128 -7.42 -6.35 16.54
N ALA A 129 -7.02 -6.39 15.28
CA ALA A 129 -6.38 -5.28 14.59
C ALA A 129 -6.86 -5.21 13.13
N TYR A 130 -6.97 -4.01 12.58
CA TYR A 130 -7.33 -3.78 11.18
C TYR A 130 -6.06 -3.47 10.39
N ARG A 131 -5.33 -4.52 10.01
CA ARG A 131 -4.05 -4.38 9.27
C ARG A 131 -4.27 -4.74 7.82
N TYR A 132 -4.07 -3.76 6.94
CA TYR A 132 -4.23 -3.89 5.51
C TYR A 132 -3.03 -3.28 4.80
N GLU A 133 -2.76 -3.78 3.60
CA GLU A 133 -1.78 -3.19 2.71
C GLU A 133 -2.18 -3.37 1.25
N SER A 134 -1.53 -2.61 0.36
CA SER A 134 -1.87 -2.62 -1.06
C SER A 134 -0.75 -3.13 -1.94
N ARG A 135 -1.12 -3.68 -3.10
CA ARG A 135 -0.21 -4.04 -4.18
C ARG A 135 -0.83 -3.64 -5.52
N PRO A 136 -0.04 -3.18 -6.49
CA PRO A 136 -0.52 -2.97 -7.85
C PRO A 136 -0.76 -4.32 -8.55
N PHE A 137 -1.65 -4.31 -9.54
CA PHE A 137 -1.80 -5.41 -10.49
C PHE A 137 -0.86 -5.27 -11.69
N GLU A 138 -0.50 -6.39 -12.31
CA GLU A 138 0.10 -6.42 -13.64
C GLU A 138 -0.87 -5.81 -14.64
N LEU A 139 -0.40 -4.83 -15.41
CA LEU A 139 -1.20 -4.23 -16.48
C LEU A 139 -1.11 -5.11 -17.72
N VAL A 140 -2.27 -5.56 -18.22
CA VAL A 140 -2.39 -6.39 -19.41
C VAL A 140 -2.95 -5.58 -20.58
N ALA A 141 -2.30 -5.72 -21.74
CA ALA A 141 -2.76 -5.16 -23.00
C ALA A 141 -3.12 -6.29 -23.99
N PRO A 142 -4.11 -6.10 -24.89
CA PRO A 142 -4.98 -4.93 -24.97
C PRO A 142 -6.08 -4.94 -23.89
N VAL A 143 -6.45 -3.74 -23.44
CA VAL A 143 -7.60 -3.53 -22.55
C VAL A 143 -8.90 -3.85 -23.29
N LYS A 144 -9.77 -4.66 -22.67
CA LYS A 144 -11.09 -5.01 -23.22
C LYS A 144 -12.15 -4.08 -22.62
N THR A 145 -12.78 -3.26 -23.46
CA THR A 145 -13.93 -2.40 -23.08
C THR A 145 -15.01 -3.20 -22.36
N GLY A 146 -15.65 -2.58 -21.36
CA GLY A 146 -16.71 -3.18 -20.56
C GLY A 146 -16.28 -4.26 -19.56
N LYS A 147 -15.02 -4.70 -19.57
CA LYS A 147 -14.46 -5.59 -18.54
C LYS A 147 -13.76 -4.79 -17.46
N CYS A 148 -13.88 -5.27 -16.22
CA CYS A 148 -13.12 -4.69 -15.11
C CYS A 148 -11.62 -4.93 -15.34
N ILE A 149 -10.85 -3.85 -15.26
CA ILE A 149 -9.40 -3.84 -15.24
C ILE A 149 -8.99 -3.69 -13.78
N PRO A 150 -8.43 -4.73 -13.12
CA PRO A 150 -7.96 -4.61 -11.76
C PRO A 150 -6.69 -3.75 -11.74
N LEU A 151 -6.60 -2.80 -10.81
CA LEU A 151 -5.49 -1.84 -10.73
C LEU A 151 -4.75 -1.95 -9.39
N VAL A 152 -5.50 -2.02 -8.29
CA VAL A 152 -4.92 -2.08 -6.94
C VAL A 152 -5.63 -3.17 -6.13
N LEU A 153 -4.84 -4.08 -5.56
CA LEU A 153 -5.26 -4.97 -4.48
C LEU A 153 -5.11 -4.21 -3.16
N PHE A 154 -6.11 -4.25 -2.30
CA PHE A 154 -6.01 -3.79 -0.91
C PHE A 154 -6.50 -4.88 0.03
N GLY A 155 -5.56 -5.60 0.64
CA GLY A 155 -5.84 -6.85 1.35
C GLY A 155 -5.45 -6.80 2.82
N SER A 156 -6.12 -7.62 3.62
CA SER A 156 -5.80 -7.80 5.03
C SER A 156 -4.55 -8.63 5.23
N TYR A 157 -3.89 -8.41 6.35
CA TYR A 157 -2.89 -9.35 6.86
C TYR A 157 -3.58 -10.66 7.27
N TRP A 158 -2.84 -11.76 7.23
CA TRP A 158 -3.29 -13.03 7.81
C TRP A 158 -2.34 -13.48 8.92
N TYR A 159 -2.86 -14.27 9.86
CA TYR A 159 -2.05 -14.88 10.91
C TYR A 159 -1.60 -16.27 10.47
N GLU A 160 -0.30 -16.53 10.51
CA GLU A 160 0.27 -17.86 10.25
C GLU A 160 0.56 -18.55 11.59
N GLN A 161 -0.23 -19.58 11.92
CA GLN A 161 -0.13 -20.26 13.22
C GLN A 161 1.23 -20.92 13.45
N ASP A 162 1.80 -21.54 12.40
CA ASP A 162 3.05 -22.29 12.52
C ASP A 162 4.25 -21.43 12.93
N THR A 163 4.22 -20.14 12.58
CA THR A 163 5.30 -19.19 12.88
C THR A 163 4.92 -18.14 13.92
N GLY A 164 3.63 -18.00 14.24
CA GLY A 164 3.11 -16.97 15.13
C GLY A 164 3.19 -15.54 14.58
N VAL A 165 3.30 -15.39 13.26
CA VAL A 165 3.55 -14.10 12.61
C VAL A 165 2.34 -13.68 11.76
N SER A 166 2.00 -12.39 11.81
CA SER A 166 1.07 -11.77 10.86
C SER A 166 1.79 -11.38 9.57
N ARG A 167 1.26 -11.79 8.42
CA ARG A 167 1.91 -11.64 7.12
C ARG A 167 1.06 -10.84 6.13
N PHE A 168 1.77 -10.14 5.26
CA PHE A 168 1.30 -9.63 3.97
C PHE A 168 2.45 -9.73 2.94
N CYS A 169 3.20 -10.83 3.01
CA CYS A 169 4.36 -11.11 2.16
C CYS A 169 3.95 -11.97 0.96
N GLY A 170 4.72 -11.93 -0.11
CA GLY A 170 4.43 -12.69 -1.34
C GLY A 170 4.61 -11.82 -2.56
N ASP A 171 3.71 -11.97 -3.53
CA ASP A 171 3.73 -11.23 -4.78
C ASP A 171 3.69 -9.71 -4.55
N LYS A 172 4.66 -9.00 -5.13
CA LYS A 172 4.68 -7.52 -5.12
C LYS A 172 3.80 -6.91 -6.20
N LEU A 173 3.53 -7.67 -7.25
CA LEU A 173 2.72 -7.31 -8.41
C LEU A 173 1.74 -8.45 -8.63
N ILE A 174 0.44 -8.14 -8.67
CA ILE A 174 -0.63 -9.15 -8.63
C ILE A 174 -1.09 -9.50 -10.04
N LYS A 175 -1.23 -10.79 -10.34
CA LYS A 175 -1.78 -11.24 -11.61
C LYS A 175 -3.26 -10.88 -11.71
N PRO A 176 -3.73 -10.34 -12.85
CA PRO A 176 -5.10 -9.83 -13.01
C PRO A 176 -6.18 -10.91 -12.94
N ASP A 177 -5.81 -12.18 -13.12
CA ASP A 177 -6.70 -13.35 -12.97
C ASP A 177 -6.78 -13.86 -11.52
N LEU A 178 -6.16 -13.15 -10.57
CA LEU A 178 -6.10 -13.49 -9.14
C LEU A 178 -5.38 -14.82 -8.86
N SER A 179 -4.55 -15.31 -9.79
CA SER A 179 -3.78 -16.55 -9.62
C SER A 179 -2.48 -16.39 -8.80
N SER A 180 -2.12 -15.17 -8.39
CA SER A 180 -0.99 -14.89 -7.49
C SER A 180 -1.11 -15.67 -6.18
N ASP A 181 0.02 -16.16 -5.66
CA ASP A 181 0.03 -17.03 -4.49
C ASP A 181 -0.43 -16.32 -3.22
N ILE A 182 -0.14 -15.01 -3.09
CA ILE A 182 -0.60 -14.22 -1.95
C ILE A 182 -2.14 -14.22 -1.81
N ILE A 183 -2.88 -14.29 -2.93
CA ILE A 183 -4.36 -14.28 -2.93
C ILE A 183 -4.93 -15.51 -2.21
N LYS A 184 -4.24 -16.65 -2.25
CA LYS A 184 -4.66 -17.88 -1.57
C LYS A 184 -4.60 -17.76 -0.04
N SER A 185 -3.80 -16.81 0.45
CA SER A 185 -3.51 -16.65 1.88
C SER A 185 -4.34 -15.52 2.52
N ILE A 186 -4.59 -14.43 1.79
CA ILE A 186 -5.31 -13.27 2.31
C ILE A 186 -6.78 -13.62 2.59
N PRO A 187 -7.28 -13.46 3.84
CA PRO A 187 -8.64 -13.86 4.19
C PRO A 187 -9.70 -12.86 3.71
N HIS A 188 -9.33 -11.59 3.54
CA HIS A 188 -10.21 -10.54 3.06
C HIS A 188 -9.46 -9.49 2.25
N PHE A 189 -9.96 -9.13 1.08
CA PHE A 189 -9.35 -8.09 0.25
C PHE A 189 -10.35 -7.40 -0.67
N TYR A 190 -9.95 -6.22 -1.12
CA TYR A 190 -10.61 -5.47 -2.16
C TYR A 190 -9.77 -5.45 -3.43
N VAL A 191 -10.44 -5.47 -4.57
CA VAL A 191 -9.86 -5.13 -5.87
C VAL A 191 -10.47 -3.81 -6.31
N LEU A 192 -9.63 -2.78 -6.38
CA LEU A 192 -9.96 -1.48 -6.93
C LEU A 192 -9.56 -1.48 -8.39
N GLY A 193 -10.53 -1.32 -9.28
CA GLY A 193 -10.35 -1.31 -10.71
C GLY A 193 -11.30 -0.34 -11.41
N LEU A 194 -11.34 -0.44 -12.73
CA LEU A 194 -12.28 0.34 -13.54
C LEU A 194 -12.73 -0.43 -14.76
N LYS A 195 -13.87 -0.04 -15.32
CA LYS A 195 -14.29 -0.38 -16.68
C LYS A 195 -14.13 0.85 -17.54
N ILE A 196 -13.59 0.66 -18.75
CA ILE A 196 -13.65 1.68 -19.79
C ILE A 196 -14.90 1.40 -20.63
N ASN A 197 -15.70 2.44 -20.83
CA ASN A 197 -16.89 2.44 -21.69
C ASN A 197 -16.58 3.05 -23.05
#